data_AF-A0A8F3DZK7-F1
#
_entry.id   AF-A0A8F3DZK7-F1
#
_cell.length_a   1.000
_cell.length_b   1.000
_cell.length_c   1.000
_cell.angle_alpha   90.00
_cell.angle_beta   90.00
_cell.angle_gamma   90.00
#
_symmetry.space_group_name_H-M   'P 1'
#
loop_
_entity.id
_entity.type
_entity.pdbx_description
1 polymer ?
#
loop_
_entity_poly.entity_id
_entity_poly.type
_entity_poly.pdbx_seq_one_letter_code
_entity_poly.pdbx_strand_id
1 'polypeptide(L)'
;METKRGGRRFRHSRQDWQGFVSEFLSSGQNCKNFCRDKGLNPSRLMRWQGVFRNLTSHAISQMQPVGFMDLGTLHVSEPQRQTGTLELKLDLGMGWW
;
A
#
# COMPACT_ATOMS: atom_id res chain seq x y z
N MET A 1 -34.78 14.34 -23.07
CA MET A 1 -33.38 14.70 -23.42
C MET A 1 -32.45 13.86 -22.57
N GLU A 2 -31.84 12.84 -23.15
CA GLU A 2 -31.06 11.83 -22.43
C GLU A 2 -29.57 12.18 -22.54
N THR A 3 -28.94 12.67 -21.47
CA THR A 3 -27.53 13.04 -21.52
C THR A 3 -26.65 11.80 -21.35
N LYS A 4 -26.37 11.08 -22.44
CA LYS A 4 -25.28 10.10 -22.47
C LYS A 4 -23.95 10.84 -22.43
N ARG A 5 -23.45 11.14 -21.22
CA ARG A 5 -22.05 11.52 -21.00
C ARG A 5 -21.19 10.27 -21.17
N GLY A 6 -20.96 9.86 -22.41
CA GLY A 6 -19.93 8.91 -22.78
C GLY A 6 -18.56 9.51 -22.53
N GLY A 7 -18.15 9.60 -21.26
CA GLY A 7 -16.82 10.06 -20.89
C GLY A 7 -15.78 9.16 -21.54
N ARG A 8 -14.89 9.74 -22.35
CA ARG A 8 -13.71 9.06 -22.91
C ARG A 8 -13.01 8.34 -21.76
N ARG A 9 -13.09 7.01 -21.74
CA ARG A 9 -12.35 6.18 -20.79
C ARG A 9 -10.89 6.24 -21.20
N PHE A 10 -10.17 7.27 -20.75
CA PHE A 10 -8.73 7.32 -20.92
C PHE A 10 -8.14 6.09 -20.24
N ARG A 11 -7.48 5.27 -21.04
CA ARG A 11 -6.82 4.05 -20.57
C ARG A 11 -5.46 4.48 -20.05
N HIS A 12 -5.38 4.73 -18.75
CA HIS A 12 -4.12 5.01 -18.07
C HIS A 12 -3.25 3.76 -18.04
N SER A 13 -1.97 3.95 -18.36
CA SER A 13 -0.94 2.92 -18.26
C SER A 13 -0.67 2.56 -16.80
N ARG A 14 0.03 1.45 -16.55
CA ARG A 14 0.49 1.09 -15.21
C ARG A 14 1.37 2.18 -14.59
N GLN A 15 2.22 2.80 -15.40
CA GLN A 15 3.15 3.84 -14.95
C GLN A 15 2.38 5.12 -14.55
N ASP A 16 1.34 5.47 -15.30
CA ASP A 16 0.46 6.60 -14.95
C ASP A 16 -0.20 6.35 -13.59
N TRP A 17 -0.71 5.14 -13.37
CA TRP A 17 -1.31 4.76 -12.08
C TRP A 17 -0.31 4.79 -10.93
N GLN A 18 0.96 4.43 -11.18
CA GLN A 18 2.00 4.56 -10.18
C GLN A 18 2.24 6.03 -9.79
N GLY A 19 2.28 6.93 -10.79
CA GLY A 19 2.35 8.37 -10.56
C GLY A 19 1.17 8.90 -9.74
N PHE A 20 -0.06 8.54 -10.12
CA PHE A 20 -1.27 8.95 -9.39
C PHE A 20 -1.30 8.42 -7.95
N VAL A 21 -0.88 7.18 -7.71
CA VAL A 21 -0.84 6.63 -6.35
C VAL A 21 0.24 7.31 -5.52
N SER A 22 1.42 7.58 -6.09
CA SER A 22 2.48 8.32 -5.41
C SER A 22 2.03 9.73 -5.02
N GLU A 23 1.40 10.45 -5.95
CA GLU A 23 0.87 11.79 -5.71
C GLU A 23 -0.29 11.78 -4.72
N PHE A 24 -1.17 10.78 -4.77
CA PHE A 24 -2.23 10.62 -3.77
C PHE A 24 -1.67 10.45 -2.36
N LEU A 25 -0.66 9.58 -2.19
CA LEU A 25 -0.03 9.32 -0.90
C LEU A 25 0.70 10.55 -0.35
N SER A 26 1.34 11.35 -1.20
CA SER A 26 2.00 12.59 -0.77
C SER A 26 1.03 13.74 -0.53
N SER A 27 -0.12 13.76 -1.21
CA SER A 27 -1.09 14.86 -1.12
C SER A 27 -1.81 14.95 0.23
N GLY A 28 -1.94 13.85 0.97
CA GLY A 28 -2.75 13.78 2.19
C GLY A 28 -4.26 14.02 1.97
N GLN A 29 -4.72 14.09 0.72
CA GLN A 29 -6.12 14.36 0.40
C GLN A 29 -6.99 13.13 0.62
N ASN A 30 -8.29 13.37 0.81
CA ASN A 30 -9.28 12.30 0.72
C ASN A 30 -9.39 11.77 -0.72
N CYS A 31 -9.52 10.46 -0.87
CA CYS A 31 -9.63 9.77 -2.17
C CYS A 31 -10.70 10.38 -3.10
N LYS A 32 -11.85 10.80 -2.58
CA LYS A 32 -12.92 11.41 -3.40
C LYS A 32 -12.48 12.76 -3.99
N ASN A 33 -11.81 13.60 -3.20
CA ASN A 33 -11.34 14.91 -3.64
C ASN A 33 -10.22 14.75 -4.67
N PHE A 34 -9.22 13.92 -4.37
CA PHE A 34 -8.12 13.64 -5.28
C PHE A 34 -8.60 13.10 -6.63
N CYS A 35 -9.54 12.13 -6.60
CA CYS A 35 -10.09 11.57 -7.83
C CYS A 35 -10.93 12.58 -8.62
N ARG A 36 -11.68 13.47 -7.95
CA ARG A 36 -12.43 14.53 -8.63
C ARG A 36 -11.48 15.48 -9.36
N ASP A 37 -10.42 15.91 -8.69
CA ASP A 37 -9.48 16.90 -9.22
C ASP A 37 -8.67 16.33 -10.40
N LYS A 38 -8.36 15.03 -10.36
CA LYS A 38 -7.62 14.31 -11.43
C LYS A 38 -8.52 13.66 -12.48
N GLY A 39 -9.85 13.72 -12.35
CA GLY A 39 -10.80 13.04 -13.24
C GLY A 39 -10.72 11.51 -13.20
N LEU A 40 -10.30 10.94 -12.06
CA LEU A 40 -10.10 9.50 -11.86
C LEU A 40 -11.32 8.83 -11.23
N ASN A 41 -11.36 7.50 -11.33
CA ASN A 41 -12.35 6.69 -10.63
C ASN A 41 -11.78 6.20 -9.27
N PRO A 42 -12.46 6.47 -8.13
CA PRO A 42 -11.99 6.07 -6.80
C PRO A 42 -11.73 4.58 -6.64
N SER A 43 -12.62 3.73 -7.15
CA SER A 43 -12.48 2.27 -7.06
C SER A 43 -11.25 1.77 -7.82
N ARG A 44 -10.90 2.41 -8.95
CA ARG A 44 -9.67 2.08 -9.68
C ARG A 44 -8.43 2.52 -8.93
N LEU A 45 -8.44 3.70 -8.32
CA LEU A 45 -7.31 4.18 -7.52
C LEU A 45 -7.04 3.23 -6.33
N MET A 46 -8.08 2.83 -5.60
CA MET A 46 -7.96 1.87 -4.49
C MET A 46 -7.43 0.51 -4.95
N ARG A 47 -7.91 0.00 -6.11
CA ARG A 47 -7.39 -1.24 -6.69
C ARG A 47 -5.89 -1.14 -6.98
N TRP A 48 -5.45 -0.05 -7.61
CA TRP A 48 -4.04 0.15 -7.93
C TRP A 48 -3.18 0.35 -6.70
N GLN A 49 -3.69 1.02 -5.67
CA GLN A 49 -3.03 1.12 -4.37
C GLN A 49 -2.75 -0.28 -3.78
N GLY A 50 -3.72 -1.19 -3.83
CA GLY A 50 -3.54 -2.58 -3.41
C GLY A 50 -2.50 -3.32 -4.26
N VAL A 51 -2.53 -3.15 -5.59
CA VAL A 51 -1.53 -3.75 -6.50
C VAL A 51 -0.11 -3.30 -6.13
N PHE A 52 0.12 -2.00 -5.93
CA PHE A 52 1.45 -1.50 -5.59
C PHE A 52 1.88 -1.89 -4.19
N ARG A 53 0.97 -1.90 -3.20
CA ARG A 53 1.29 -2.39 -1.85
C ARG A 53 1.74 -3.85 -1.87
N ASN A 54 1.03 -4.72 -2.61
CA ASN A 54 1.40 -6.12 -2.74
C ASN A 54 2.74 -6.31 -3.46
N LEU A 55 3.01 -5.52 -4.50
CA LEU A 55 4.29 -5.54 -5.19
C LEU A 55 5.44 -5.10 -4.28
N THR A 56 5.25 -4.05 -3.47
CA THR A 56 6.25 -3.63 -2.49
C THR A 56 6.49 -4.71 -1.44
N SER A 57 5.45 -5.36 -0.92
CA SER A 57 5.60 -6.47 0.02
C SER A 57 6.37 -7.66 -0.59
N HIS A 58 6.08 -8.03 -1.85
CA HIS A 58 6.82 -9.08 -2.54
C HIS A 58 8.28 -8.69 -2.80
N ALA A 59 8.53 -7.44 -3.20
CA ALA A 59 9.89 -6.94 -3.42
C ALA A 59 10.72 -6.92 -2.12
N ILE A 60 10.13 -6.49 -1.00
CA ILE A 60 10.78 -6.53 0.32
C ILE A 60 11.05 -7.98 0.74
N SER A 61 10.10 -8.88 0.52
CA SER A 61 10.29 -10.31 0.83
C SER A 61 11.37 -10.98 -0.04
N GLN A 62 11.63 -10.47 -1.25
CA GLN A 62 12.65 -10.99 -2.17
C GLN A 62 14.02 -10.30 -2.02
N MET A 63 14.07 -9.12 -1.40
CA MET A 63 15.34 -8.56 -0.97
C MET A 63 15.88 -9.43 0.17
N GLN A 64 16.89 -10.25 -0.15
CA GLN A 64 17.77 -10.82 0.86
C GLN A 64 18.20 -9.69 1.79
N PRO A 65 18.10 -9.85 3.12
CA PRO A 65 18.63 -8.86 4.05
C PRO A 65 20.09 -8.63 3.66
N VAL A 66 20.42 -7.43 3.20
CA VAL A 66 21.81 -6.99 3.12
C VAL A 66 22.34 -7.14 4.54
N GLY A 67 23.22 -8.12 4.72
CA GLY A 67 23.62 -8.62 6.03
C GLY A 67 23.89 -7.46 6.97
N PHE A 68 23.22 -7.49 8.12
CA PHE A 68 23.56 -6.63 9.24
C PHE A 68 25.07 -6.77 9.48
N MET A 69 25.82 -5.72 9.17
CA MET A 69 27.25 -5.69 9.41
C MET A 69 27.41 -5.60 10.93
N ASP A 70 27.68 -6.75 11.54
CA ASP A 70 27.79 -6.92 12.98
C ASP A 70 29.01 -6.12 13.47
N LEU A 71 28.77 -4.89 13.93
CA LEU A 71 29.77 -3.98 14.49
C LEU A 71 30.16 -4.42 15.91
N GLY A 72 30.58 -5.68 16.06
CA GLY A 72 31.13 -6.20 17.31
C GLY A 72 30.12 -6.29 18.46
N THR A 73 30.18 -7.41 19.15
CA THR A 73 29.30 -7.76 20.27
C THR A 73 29.49 -6.78 21.43
N LEU A 74 28.52 -5.87 21.66
CA LEU A 74 28.32 -5.35 23.00
C LEU A 74 27.80 -6.51 23.84
N HIS A 75 28.63 -6.98 24.76
CA HIS A 75 28.38 -8.13 25.62
C HIS A 75 27.16 -7.90 26.51
N VAL A 76 25.97 -8.20 25.99
CA VAL A 76 24.75 -8.39 26.77
C VAL A 76 24.51 -9.87 26.84
N SER A 77 24.67 -10.41 28.04
CA SER A 77 24.47 -11.81 28.38
C SER A 77 23.11 -12.31 27.90
N GLU A 78 23.15 -13.35 27.07
CA GLU A 78 22.01 -14.22 26.70
C GLU A 78 21.40 -14.90 27.95
N PRO A 79 20.14 -15.40 27.91
CA PRO A 79 19.61 -16.20 26.80
C PRO A 79 18.17 -15.87 26.36
N GLN A 80 17.88 -16.18 25.09
CA GLN A 80 16.78 -17.06 24.65
C GLN A 80 16.30 -16.64 23.25
N ARG A 81 16.56 -17.51 22.27
CA ARG A 81 16.03 -17.46 20.90
C ARG A 81 14.55 -17.10 20.89
N GLN A 82 14.22 -15.95 20.33
CA GLN A 82 12.85 -15.63 19.91
C GLN A 82 12.86 -15.29 18.43
N THR A 83 12.62 -16.31 17.61
CA THR A 83 12.05 -16.13 16.27
C THR A 83 10.78 -15.30 16.42
N GLY A 84 10.85 -14.03 16.01
CA GLY A 84 9.75 -13.09 16.09
C GLY A 84 8.64 -13.43 15.10
N THR A 85 7.85 -14.45 15.39
CA THR A 85 6.55 -14.66 14.75
C THR A 85 5.58 -13.64 15.33
N LEU A 86 5.24 -12.62 14.55
CA LEU A 86 4.18 -11.68 14.89
C LEU A 86 2.82 -12.35 14.69
N GLU A 87 2.23 -12.89 15.77
CA GLU A 87 0.84 -13.33 15.75
C GLU A 87 -0.10 -12.14 15.85
N LEU A 88 -0.68 -11.77 14.71
CA LEU A 88 -1.71 -10.74 14.64
C LEU A 88 -3.08 -11.36 14.86
N LYS A 89 -3.65 -11.16 16.06
CA LYS A 89 -5.04 -11.52 16.35
C LYS A 89 -5.96 -10.39 15.87
N LEU A 90 -6.70 -10.66 14.79
CA LEU A 90 -7.70 -9.73 14.25
C LEU A 90 -8.98 -9.84 15.10
N ASP A 91 -9.19 -8.91 16.02
CA ASP A 91 -10.45 -8.81 16.78
C ASP A 91 -11.48 -8.05 15.95
N LEU A 92 -12.35 -8.80 15.27
CA LEU A 92 -13.54 -8.26 14.64
C LEU A 92 -14.60 -8.16 15.75
N GLY A 93 -14.45 -7.15 16.61
CA GLY A 93 -15.36 -6.90 17.72
C GLY A 93 -16.80 -7.09 17.26
N MET A 94 -17.51 -8.04 17.89
CA MET A 94 -18.90 -8.32 17.59
C MET A 94 -19.73 -7.09 17.93
N GLY A 95 -20.01 -6.27 16.92
CA GLY A 95 -21.07 -5.28 16.97
C GLY A 95 -22.40 -5.99 16.78
N TRP A 96 -23.05 -6.29 17.90
CA TRP A 96 -24.51 -6.44 17.93
C TRP A 96 -25.11 -5.09 17.52
N TRP A 97 -26.14 -5.09 16.68
CA TRP A 97 -27.34 -4.22 16.51
C TRP A 97 -27.74 -4.19 15.03
#